data_AF-A0A7L1V619-F1
#
_entry.id   AF-A0A7L1V619-F1
#
_cell.length_a   1.000
_cell.length_b   1.000
_cell.length_c   1.000
_cell.angle_alpha   90.00
_cell.angle_beta   90.00
_cell.angle_gamma   90.00
#
_symmetry.space_group_name_H-M   'P 1'
#
loop_
_entity.id
_entity.type
_entity.pdbx_description
1 polymer ?
#
loop_
_entity_poly.entity_id
_entity_poly.type
_entity_poly.pdbx_seq_one_letter_code
_entity_poly.pdbx_strand_id
1 'polypeptide(L)'
;LPYVPHVPPTALLGRVTATTFALERPRCVFDGHADASDAVWLAVAFANASAAFRNPLSRADVPPYKQLPTAGSYMTLETAAAAYSCSAPSPPVLRVGGDTACRDQGRQDPCNGPLPSPGPYRVKFLLMGCGGPKAETRWSEPILLR
;
A
#
# COMPACT_ATOMS: atom_id res chain seq x y z
N LEU A 1 14.37 -0.47 4.60
CA LEU A 1 14.11 0.26 5.86
C LEU A 1 13.54 -0.70 6.91
N PRO A 2 13.94 -0.61 8.18
CA PRO A 2 13.54 -1.56 9.23
C PRO A 2 12.10 -1.40 9.72
N TYR A 3 11.34 -0.42 9.21
CA TYR A 3 9.92 -0.22 9.54
C TYR A 3 9.07 -1.41 9.08
N VAL A 4 8.10 -1.80 9.92
CA VAL A 4 7.11 -2.85 9.65
C VAL A 4 5.72 -2.21 9.68
N PRO A 5 5.01 -2.12 8.54
CA PRO A 5 3.65 -1.61 8.51
C PRO A 5 2.72 -2.49 9.34
N HIS A 6 1.75 -1.88 10.00
CA HIS A 6 0.80 -2.62 10.82
C HIS A 6 -0.56 -1.93 10.88
N VAL A 7 -1.59 -2.74 11.13
CA VAL A 7 -2.92 -2.24 11.45
C VAL A 7 -2.84 -1.51 12.81
N PRO A 8 -3.38 -0.30 12.94
CA PRO A 8 -3.28 0.47 14.19
C PRO A 8 -3.82 -0.32 15.39
N PRO A 9 -3.13 -0.29 16.55
CA PRO A 9 -3.58 -1.02 17.73
C PRO A 9 -4.88 -0.43 18.32
N THR A 10 -5.09 0.87 18.15
CA THR A 10 -6.25 1.62 18.65
C THR A 10 -7.58 1.02 18.17
N ALA A 11 -8.59 1.06 19.04
CA ALA A 11 -9.95 0.68 18.69
C ALA A 11 -10.52 1.70 17.69
N LEU A 12 -10.60 1.30 16.42
CA LEU A 12 -11.17 2.10 15.33
C LEU A 12 -12.40 1.37 14.77
N LEU A 13 -13.50 2.08 14.59
CA LEU A 13 -14.66 1.54 13.87
C LEU A 13 -14.24 1.19 12.44
N GLY A 14 -14.59 -0.02 11.98
CA GLY A 14 -14.17 -0.50 10.67
C GLY A 14 -12.64 -0.60 10.55
N ARG A 15 -11.91 -0.87 11.64
CA ARG A 15 -10.46 -1.14 11.60
C ARG A 15 -10.12 -2.23 10.59
N VAL A 16 -10.94 -3.27 10.57
CA VAL A 16 -10.91 -4.37 9.60
C VAL A 16 -12.37 -4.68 9.28
N THR A 17 -12.69 -4.80 8.00
CA THR A 17 -14.00 -5.21 7.46
C THR A 17 -13.80 -6.36 6.49
N ALA A 18 -14.86 -6.84 5.83
CA ALA A 18 -14.78 -7.92 4.84
C ALA A 18 -13.90 -7.61 3.63
N THR A 19 -13.69 -6.32 3.32
CA THR A 19 -13.02 -5.88 2.10
C THR A 19 -11.99 -4.77 2.33
N THR A 20 -11.83 -4.29 3.55
CA THR A 20 -10.93 -3.16 3.86
C THR A 20 -10.24 -3.32 5.19
N PHE A 21 -9.11 -2.62 5.36
CA PHE A 21 -8.49 -2.43 6.67
C PHE A 21 -7.89 -1.03 6.81
N ALA A 22 -7.74 -0.58 8.05
CA ALA A 22 -6.96 0.60 8.41
C ALA A 22 -5.48 0.21 8.54
N LEU A 23 -4.60 1.02 7.98
CA LEU A 23 -3.15 0.87 8.06
C LEU A 23 -2.56 2.14 8.67
N GLU A 24 -1.60 2.00 9.59
CA GLU A 24 -0.89 3.16 10.10
C GLU A 24 -0.13 3.86 8.95
N ARG A 25 -0.13 5.20 8.95
CA ARG A 25 0.69 5.96 8.00
C ARG A 25 2.18 5.82 8.32
N PRO A 26 3.05 5.69 7.32
CA PRO A 26 4.49 5.57 7.52
C PRO A 26 5.14 6.94 7.79
N ARG A 27 4.68 7.65 8.82
CA ARG A 27 5.15 9.00 9.15
C ARG A 27 6.63 8.99 9.49
N CYS A 28 7.40 9.92 8.92
CA CYS A 28 8.85 10.05 9.05
C CYS A 28 9.68 8.87 8.52
N VAL A 29 9.07 7.81 7.98
CA VAL A 29 9.80 6.57 7.64
C VAL A 29 10.78 6.79 6.49
N PHE A 30 10.44 7.68 5.55
CA PHE A 30 11.21 7.95 4.34
C PHE A 30 12.02 9.25 4.42
N ASP A 31 12.03 9.93 5.57
CA ASP A 31 12.76 11.17 5.75
C ASP A 31 14.27 10.91 5.59
N GLY A 32 14.95 11.74 4.80
CA GLY A 32 16.35 11.53 4.42
C GLY A 32 16.58 10.50 3.31
N HIS A 33 15.52 9.84 2.80
CA HIS A 33 15.59 8.94 1.65
C HIS A 33 14.85 9.48 0.42
N ALA A 34 13.85 10.35 0.63
CA ALA A 34 12.98 10.89 -0.41
C ALA A 34 13.43 12.26 -0.93
N ASP A 35 13.30 12.44 -2.24
CA ASP A 35 13.36 13.73 -2.92
C ASP A 35 11.95 14.32 -3.06
N ALA A 36 11.85 15.61 -3.38
CA ALA A 36 10.58 16.32 -3.48
C ALA A 36 9.62 15.75 -4.55
N SER A 37 10.16 15.13 -5.59
CA SER A 37 9.39 14.52 -6.68
C SER A 37 8.98 13.07 -6.44
N ASP A 38 9.46 12.45 -5.35
CA ASP A 38 9.22 11.03 -5.12
C ASP A 38 7.81 10.75 -4.60
N ALA A 39 7.33 9.55 -4.90
CA ALA A 39 6.06 9.04 -4.41
C ALA A 39 6.27 7.79 -3.57
N VAL A 40 5.53 7.70 -2.48
CA VAL A 40 5.39 6.48 -1.68
C VAL A 40 4.14 5.74 -2.14
N TRP A 41 4.31 4.45 -2.40
CA TRP A 41 3.28 3.52 -2.81
C TRP A 41 3.08 2.44 -1.76
N LEU A 42 1.87 1.88 -1.72
CA LEU A 42 1.57 0.69 -0.92
C LEU A 42 1.48 -0.53 -1.83
N ALA A 43 2.38 -1.49 -1.64
CA ALA A 43 2.24 -2.83 -2.18
C ALA A 43 1.33 -3.66 -1.27
N VAL A 44 0.35 -4.33 -1.86
CA VAL A 44 -0.57 -5.23 -1.19
C VAL A 44 -0.51 -6.58 -1.90
N ALA A 45 -0.21 -7.64 -1.15
CA ALA A 45 -0.08 -8.98 -1.69
C ALA A 45 -0.81 -9.99 -0.80
N PHE A 46 -1.24 -11.11 -1.39
CA PHE A 46 -1.54 -12.29 -0.57
C PHE A 46 -0.27 -12.76 0.15
N ALA A 47 -0.41 -13.28 1.36
CA ALA A 47 0.73 -13.69 2.17
C ALA A 47 1.61 -14.73 1.44
N ASN A 48 1.00 -15.67 0.72
CA ASN A 48 1.68 -16.69 -0.08
C ASN A 48 2.40 -16.14 -1.34
N ALA A 49 1.99 -14.97 -1.85
CA ALA A 49 2.57 -14.33 -3.03
C ALA A 49 3.63 -13.27 -2.65
N SER A 50 3.64 -12.79 -1.40
CA SER A 50 4.49 -11.68 -0.96
C SER A 50 6.00 -11.90 -1.15
N ALA A 51 6.48 -13.15 -1.04
CA ALA A 51 7.88 -13.50 -1.23
C ALA A 51 8.34 -13.45 -2.69
N ALA A 52 7.41 -13.65 -3.64
CA ALA A 52 7.70 -13.60 -5.08
C ALA A 52 7.54 -12.19 -5.67
N PHE A 53 6.97 -11.25 -4.91
CA PHE A 53 6.76 -9.88 -5.36
C PHE A 53 8.07 -9.20 -5.73
N ARG A 54 8.12 -8.62 -6.93
CA ARG A 54 9.23 -7.81 -7.43
C ARG A 54 8.80 -6.35 -7.48
N ASN A 55 9.67 -5.46 -7.01
CA ASN A 55 9.38 -4.03 -7.06
C ASN A 55 9.33 -3.59 -8.53
N PRO A 56 8.31 -2.80 -8.92
CA PRO A 56 8.26 -2.27 -10.28
C PRO A 56 9.45 -1.34 -10.52
N LEU A 57 9.96 -1.31 -11.75
CA LEU A 57 11.09 -0.46 -12.13
C LEU A 57 10.64 0.95 -12.52
N SER A 58 9.36 1.11 -12.87
CA SER A 58 8.77 2.38 -13.23
C SER A 58 7.29 2.43 -12.81
N ARG A 59 6.68 3.63 -12.90
CA ARG A 59 5.23 3.80 -12.67
C ARG A 59 4.37 2.98 -13.65
N ALA A 60 4.85 2.74 -14.87
CA ALA A 60 4.14 1.95 -15.88
C ALA A 60 4.09 0.45 -15.54
N ASP A 61 5.05 -0.05 -14.76
CA ASP A 61 5.13 -1.45 -14.36
C ASP A 61 4.37 -1.75 -13.06
N VAL A 62 3.71 -0.73 -12.48
CA VAL A 62 2.96 -0.86 -11.23
C VAL A 62 1.81 -1.84 -11.43
N PRO A 63 1.75 -2.96 -10.67
CA PRO A 63 0.71 -3.96 -10.86
C PRO A 63 -0.66 -3.39 -10.47
N PRO A 64 -1.63 -3.34 -11.40
CA PRO A 64 -2.93 -2.74 -11.15
C PRO A 64 -3.81 -3.66 -10.29
N TYR A 65 -4.74 -3.06 -9.55
CA TYR A 65 -5.68 -3.76 -8.67
C TYR A 65 -6.42 -4.93 -9.34
N LYS A 66 -6.83 -4.77 -10.61
CA LYS A 66 -7.54 -5.82 -11.38
C LYS A 66 -6.74 -7.12 -11.54
N GLN A 67 -5.41 -7.06 -11.42
CA GLN A 67 -4.54 -8.23 -11.52
C GLN A 67 -4.30 -8.90 -10.17
N LEU A 68 -4.80 -8.36 -9.04
CA LEU A 68 -4.63 -8.98 -7.73
C LEU A 68 -5.02 -10.47 -7.72
N PRO A 69 -6.15 -10.92 -8.31
CA PRO A 69 -6.52 -12.34 -8.27
C PRO A 69 -5.54 -13.26 -9.02
N THR A 70 -4.87 -12.77 -10.06
CA THR A 70 -3.99 -13.57 -10.93
C THR A 70 -2.50 -13.40 -10.59
N ALA A 71 -2.05 -12.16 -10.37
CA ALA A 71 -0.68 -11.82 -10.00
C ALA A 71 -0.41 -11.96 -8.49
N GLY A 72 -1.47 -12.11 -7.69
CA GLY A 72 -1.39 -12.27 -6.24
C GLY A 72 -0.98 -11.00 -5.48
N SER A 73 -0.77 -9.89 -6.20
CA SER A 73 -0.35 -8.61 -5.64
C SER A 73 -0.76 -7.45 -6.55
N TYR A 74 -0.86 -6.27 -5.96
CA TYR A 74 -1.04 -5.00 -6.67
C TYR A 74 -0.38 -3.88 -5.86
N MET A 75 -0.29 -2.71 -6.48
CA MET A 75 0.18 -1.49 -5.83
C MET A 75 -0.86 -0.38 -5.94
N THR A 76 -0.94 0.44 -4.91
CA THR A 76 -1.96 1.46 -4.76
C THR A 76 -1.49 2.61 -3.87
N LEU A 77 -2.36 3.60 -3.64
CA LEU A 77 -2.12 4.75 -2.76
C LEU A 77 -0.83 5.51 -3.10
N GLU A 78 -0.61 5.79 -4.39
CA GLU A 78 0.44 6.71 -4.84
C GLU A 78 0.28 8.05 -4.13
N THR A 79 1.24 8.38 -3.25
CA THR A 79 1.18 9.56 -2.41
C THR A 79 2.53 10.27 -2.46
N ALA A 80 2.55 11.58 -2.67
CA ALA A 80 3.79 12.36 -2.60
C ALA A 80 4.52 12.09 -1.27
N ALA A 81 5.83 11.83 -1.33
CA ALA A 81 6.60 11.46 -0.14
C ALA A 81 6.52 12.51 0.97
N ALA A 82 6.43 13.79 0.61
CA ALA A 82 6.27 14.91 1.55
C ALA A 82 5.01 14.80 2.44
N ALA A 83 3.96 14.11 1.98
CA ALA A 83 2.74 13.89 2.76
C ALA A 83 2.95 12.92 3.94
N TYR A 84 4.06 12.16 3.95
CA TYR A 84 4.47 11.30 5.05
C TYR A 84 5.60 11.89 5.89
N SER A 85 6.00 13.14 5.66
CA SER A 85 6.99 13.82 6.50
C SER A 85 6.52 13.96 7.95
N CYS A 86 7.47 14.12 8.88
CA CYS A 86 7.14 14.32 10.29
C CYS A 86 6.20 15.51 10.56
N SER A 87 6.29 16.59 9.79
CA SER A 87 5.50 17.80 10.00
C SER A 87 4.14 17.79 9.30
N ALA A 88 3.87 16.81 8.42
CA ALA A 88 2.65 16.80 7.63
C ALA A 88 1.39 16.63 8.51
N PRO A 89 0.42 17.57 8.45
CA PRO A 89 -0.87 17.42 9.11
C PRO A 89 -1.71 16.43 8.32
N SER A 90 -1.97 15.25 8.90
CA SER A 90 -2.69 14.21 8.17
C SER A 90 -3.36 13.19 9.09
N PRO A 91 -4.48 12.56 8.68
CA PRO A 91 -5.12 11.50 9.47
C PRO A 91 -4.11 10.40 9.83
N PRO A 92 -4.18 9.77 11.00
CA PRO A 92 -3.15 8.80 11.42
C PRO A 92 -3.13 7.52 10.58
N VAL A 93 -4.17 7.30 9.75
CA VAL A 93 -4.39 6.03 9.05
C VAL A 93 -4.62 6.20 7.55
N LEU A 94 -4.33 5.14 6.81
CA LEU A 94 -4.73 4.89 5.44
C LEU A 94 -5.84 3.84 5.45
N ARG A 95 -6.83 3.99 4.55
CA ARG A 95 -7.83 2.94 4.30
C ARG A 95 -7.38 2.15 3.08
N VAL A 96 -7.05 0.88 3.27
CA VAL A 96 -6.75 -0.04 2.15
C VAL A 96 -8.05 -0.68 1.68
N GLY A 97 -8.28 -0.66 0.37
CA GLY A 97 -9.47 -1.19 -0.28
C GLY A 97 -10.71 -0.29 -0.25
N GLY A 98 -10.53 1.00 0.04
CA GLY A 98 -11.65 1.93 0.27
C GLY A 98 -12.32 2.51 -0.99
N ASP A 99 -11.78 2.29 -2.18
CA ASP A 99 -12.30 2.87 -3.43
C ASP A 99 -13.23 1.88 -4.14
N THR A 100 -14.54 2.02 -3.91
CA THR A 100 -15.57 1.14 -4.49
C THR A 100 -15.74 1.33 -6.00
N ALA A 101 -15.29 2.45 -6.57
CA ALA A 101 -15.34 2.70 -8.01
C ALA A 101 -14.29 1.86 -8.78
N CYS A 102 -13.31 1.27 -8.09
CA CYS A 102 -12.37 0.32 -8.71
C CYS A 102 -13.03 -0.95 -9.27
N ARG A 103 -14.32 -1.18 -9.01
CA ARG A 103 -15.09 -2.29 -9.57
C ARG A 103 -15.49 -2.06 -11.03
N ASP A 104 -15.42 -0.82 -11.51
CA ASP A 104 -15.84 -0.47 -12.86
C ASP A 104 -14.82 -0.95 -13.89
N GLN A 105 -15.31 -1.65 -14.93
CA GLN A 105 -14.48 -2.20 -15.99
C GLN A 105 -13.97 -1.06 -16.89
N GLY A 106 -12.69 -0.71 -16.77
CA GLY A 106 -12.06 0.26 -17.68
C GLY A 106 -10.91 1.05 -17.06
N ARG A 107 -10.80 1.11 -15.73
CA ARG A 107 -9.73 1.86 -15.07
C ARG A 107 -8.38 1.16 -15.28
N GLN A 108 -7.47 1.83 -15.96
CA GLN A 108 -6.09 1.38 -16.17
C GLN A 108 -5.15 1.86 -15.07
N ASP A 109 -5.49 2.98 -14.42
CA ASP A 109 -4.68 3.54 -13.35
C ASP A 109 -4.68 2.67 -12.08
N PRO A 110 -3.59 2.70 -11.31
CA PRO A 110 -3.54 2.07 -9.99
C PRO A 110 -4.70 2.52 -9.11
N CYS A 111 -5.34 1.55 -8.44
CA CYS A 111 -6.63 1.75 -7.78
C CYS A 111 -6.61 1.14 -6.38
N ASN A 112 -7.33 1.72 -5.43
CA ASN A 112 -7.41 1.24 -4.04
C ASN A 112 -8.67 0.39 -3.81
N GLY A 113 -8.86 -0.63 -4.65
CA GLY A 113 -10.12 -1.37 -4.75
C GLY A 113 -10.38 -2.34 -3.59
N PRO A 114 -11.66 -2.68 -3.31
CA PRO A 114 -12.03 -3.50 -2.16
C PRO A 114 -11.42 -4.89 -2.25
N LEU A 115 -10.77 -5.36 -1.19
CA LEU A 115 -10.07 -6.63 -1.19
C LEU A 115 -11.06 -7.80 -1.40
N PRO A 116 -10.73 -8.77 -2.29
CA PRO A 116 -11.72 -9.72 -2.81
C PRO A 116 -12.00 -10.91 -1.88
N SER A 117 -11.22 -11.10 -0.81
CA SER A 117 -11.32 -12.28 0.06
C SER A 117 -10.84 -11.97 1.48
N PRO A 118 -11.03 -12.87 2.45
CA PRO A 118 -10.51 -12.69 3.80
C PRO A 118 -8.98 -12.58 3.93
N GLY A 119 -8.21 -12.92 2.89
CA GLY A 119 -6.74 -12.95 2.91
C GLY A 119 -6.19 -14.32 3.33
N PRO A 120 -5.03 -14.38 4.03
CA PRO A 120 -4.30 -13.26 4.62
C PRO A 120 -3.54 -12.40 3.60
N TYR A 121 -3.50 -11.10 3.87
CA TYR A 121 -2.73 -10.10 3.11
C TYR A 121 -1.46 -9.69 3.85
N ARG A 122 -0.44 -9.26 3.11
CA ARG A 122 0.71 -8.53 3.66
C ARG A 122 0.89 -7.25 2.87
N VAL A 123 1.44 -6.23 3.52
CA VAL A 123 1.73 -4.95 2.88
C VAL A 123 3.14 -4.47 3.15
N LYS A 124 3.69 -3.68 2.22
CA LYS A 124 4.91 -2.90 2.41
C LYS A 124 4.80 -1.57 1.68
N PHE A 125 5.53 -0.56 2.15
CA PHE A 125 5.64 0.70 1.45
C PHE A 125 6.89 0.70 0.58
N LEU A 126 6.77 1.27 -0.63
CA LEU A 126 7.88 1.51 -1.55
C LEU A 126 7.98 3.00 -1.83
N LEU A 127 9.18 3.54 -1.71
CA LEU A 127 9.52 4.86 -2.22
C LEU A 127 9.99 4.71 -3.67
N MET A 128 9.28 5.36 -4.58
CA MET A 128 9.54 5.36 -6.02
C MET A 128 9.92 6.77 -6.45
N GLY A 129 11.05 6.91 -7.14
CA GLY A 129 11.42 8.12 -7.88
C GLY A 129 11.31 7.89 -9.38
N CYS A 130 11.72 8.90 -10.17
CA CYS A 130 11.69 8.81 -11.64
C CYS A 130 12.56 7.66 -12.20
N GLY A 131 13.64 7.30 -11.49
CA GLY A 131 14.55 6.20 -11.84
C GLY A 131 14.14 4.83 -11.28
N GLY A 132 12.96 4.70 -10.66
CA GLY A 132 12.47 3.46 -10.08
C GLY A 132 12.51 3.42 -8.54
N PRO A 133 12.56 2.22 -7.93
CA PRO A 133 12.44 2.05 -6.49
C PRO A 133 13.73 2.52 -5.78
N LYS A 134 13.58 3.43 -4.82
CA LYS A 134 14.70 4.01 -4.04
C LYS A 134 14.84 3.34 -2.66
N ALA A 135 13.72 3.04 -2.01
CA ALA A 135 13.70 2.42 -0.69
C ALA A 135 12.40 1.64 -0.48
N GLU A 136 12.42 0.70 0.46
CA GLU A 136 11.23 -0.08 0.84
C GLU A 136 11.22 -0.39 2.33
N THR A 137 10.05 -0.65 2.89
CA THR A 137 9.88 -1.16 4.25
C THR A 137 9.92 -2.68 4.27
N ARG A 138 9.94 -3.28 5.46
CA ARG A 138 9.63 -4.71 5.61
C ARG A 138 8.16 -4.97 5.26
N TRP A 139 7.85 -6.23 4.95
CA TRP A 139 6.47 -6.69 4.88
C TRP A 139 5.85 -6.71 6.29
N SER A 140 4.57 -6.37 6.38
CA SER A 140 3.78 -6.48 7.59
C SER A 140 3.65 -7.93 8.07
N GLU A 141 3.17 -8.12 9.30
CA GLU A 141 2.53 -9.38 9.67
C GLU A 141 1.29 -9.67 8.79
N PRO A 142 0.86 -10.94 8.68
CA PRO A 142 -0.37 -11.30 7.97
C PRO A 142 -1.60 -10.57 8.54
N ILE A 143 -2.39 -9.97 7.65
CA ILE A 143 -3.62 -9.25 7.95
C ILE A 143 -4.80 -10.09 7.45
N LEU A 144 -5.66 -10.51 8.36
CA LEU A 144 -6.92 -11.21 8.05
C LEU A 144 -8.08 -10.23 8.10
N LEU A 145 -8.95 -10.30 7.10
CA LEU A 145 -10.20 -9.55 7.03
C LEU A 145 -11.34 -10.28 7.75
N ARG A 146 -12.47 -9.61 7.96
CA ARG A 146 -13.61 -10.12 8.76
C ARG A 146 -14.90 -10.25 7.97
#